data_AF-A0A6H9YAN9-F1
#
_entry.id   AF-A0A6H9YAN9-F1
#
_cell.length_a   1.000
_cell.length_b   1.000
_cell.length_c   1.000
_cell.angle_alpha   90.00
_cell.angle_beta   90.00
_cell.angle_gamma   90.00
#
_symmetry.space_group_name_H-M   'P 1'
#
loop_
_entity.id
_entity.type
_entity.pdbx_description
1 polymer ?
#
loop_
_entity_poly.entity_id
_entity_poly.type
_entity_poly.pdbx_seq_one_letter_code
_entity_poly.pdbx_strand_id
1 'polypeptide(L)'
;MKTLSITALLAGFALSGGAAAAVSTFDDLSLAPESNFFPMATTTFTSGGATYNHTFTDWGNGCCSANWVYSNRTDTTTAGADNQFSSYAGSGAQGSSNYGLAFVDSYSGANPTVSFAGPVTVSGAYFTNTTYAALSMLEGDQFAIYPFGGSDGDRPDWFKLTIEGWDAGNALTGSVDFYLADYRFADNSLDYIVDEWTWVDLSSLGAVSSLSFSLNSSDVGQFGMNTPAYFAMDNLAVAAVPEPSQVAMFLAGLGVLGMAARRRQKTAA
;
A
#
# COMPACT_ATOMS: atom_id res chain seq x y z
N MET A 1 -55.40 16.48 -39.37
CA MET A 1 -54.03 15.94 -39.41
C MET A 1 -53.07 16.99 -38.84
N LYS A 2 -52.68 16.85 -37.58
CA LYS A 2 -51.58 17.61 -36.97
C LYS A 2 -50.63 16.58 -36.37
N THR A 3 -49.52 16.33 -37.05
CA THR A 3 -48.44 15.45 -36.62
C THR A 3 -47.71 16.13 -35.46
N LEU A 4 -47.85 15.59 -34.25
CA LEU A 4 -47.05 15.97 -33.10
C LEU A 4 -45.76 15.15 -33.15
N SER A 5 -44.67 15.78 -33.59
CA SER A 5 -43.33 15.20 -33.44
C SER A 5 -42.91 15.33 -31.98
N ILE A 6 -42.92 14.22 -31.25
CA ILE A 6 -42.38 14.15 -29.89
C ILE A 6 -40.88 13.84 -30.02
N THR A 7 -40.06 14.88 -29.90
CA THR A 7 -38.62 14.75 -29.72
C THR A 7 -38.39 14.15 -28.34
N ALA A 8 -38.09 12.85 -28.27
CA ALA A 8 -37.67 12.20 -27.04
C ALA A 8 -36.27 12.73 -26.68
N LEU A 9 -36.20 13.60 -25.68
CA LEU A 9 -34.94 14.00 -25.06
C LEU A 9 -34.37 12.76 -24.35
N LEU A 10 -33.46 12.03 -24.99
CA LEU A 10 -32.64 11.03 -24.31
C LEU A 10 -31.72 11.78 -23.35
N ALA A 11 -32.15 11.94 -22.10
CA ALA A 11 -31.23 12.21 -21.01
C ALA A 11 -30.34 10.96 -20.87
N GLY A 12 -29.11 11.05 -21.36
CA GLY A 12 -28.09 10.04 -21.15
C GLY A 12 -27.84 9.90 -19.66
N PHE A 13 -28.49 8.93 -19.02
CA PHE A 13 -28.06 8.45 -17.72
C PHE A 13 -26.73 7.75 -17.98
N ALA A 14 -25.63 8.47 -17.74
CA ALA A 14 -24.35 7.84 -17.55
C ALA A 14 -24.53 6.88 -16.36
N LEU A 15 -24.52 5.58 -16.65
CA LEU A 15 -24.32 4.54 -15.65
C LEU A 15 -22.94 4.83 -15.05
N SER A 16 -22.87 5.58 -13.96
CA SER A 16 -21.68 5.64 -13.14
C SER A 16 -21.44 4.22 -12.65
N GLY A 17 -20.36 3.61 -13.14
CA GLY A 17 -19.96 2.26 -12.76
C GLY A 17 -19.95 2.12 -11.25
N GLY A 18 -20.43 0.97 -10.75
CA GLY A 18 -20.30 0.65 -9.33
C GLY A 18 -18.84 0.82 -8.91
N ALA A 19 -18.62 1.26 -7.66
CA ALA A 19 -17.29 1.38 -7.07
C ALA A 19 -16.60 0.01 -7.13
N ALA A 20 -15.88 -0.26 -8.21
CA ALA A 20 -15.04 -1.44 -8.34
C ALA A 20 -13.87 -1.27 -7.37
N ALA A 21 -13.53 -2.33 -6.65
CA ALA A 21 -12.31 -2.35 -5.87
C ALA A 21 -11.12 -2.09 -6.80
N ALA A 22 -10.35 -1.04 -6.51
CA ALA A 22 -9.10 -0.77 -7.20
C ALA A 22 -7.99 -1.49 -6.44
N VAL A 23 -7.21 -2.28 -7.15
CA VAL A 23 -6.04 -2.98 -6.59
C VAL A 23 -4.80 -2.34 -7.19
N SER A 24 -3.89 -1.88 -6.34
CA SER A 24 -2.59 -1.37 -6.76
C SER A 24 -1.59 -2.53 -6.79
N THR A 25 -1.36 -3.08 -7.99
CA THR A 25 -0.37 -4.14 -8.26
C THR A 25 0.94 -3.58 -8.83
N PHE A 26 1.00 -2.27 -9.10
CA PHE A 26 2.10 -1.58 -9.77
C PHE A 26 2.39 -2.04 -11.21
N ASP A 27 1.61 -2.99 -11.77
CA ASP A 27 1.79 -3.50 -13.13
C ASP A 27 1.32 -2.52 -14.21
N ASP A 28 0.52 -1.52 -13.85
CA ASP A 28 0.17 -0.40 -14.72
C ASP A 28 1.35 0.56 -14.96
N LEU A 29 2.45 0.38 -14.23
CA LEU A 29 3.68 1.15 -14.35
C LEU A 29 4.74 0.36 -15.14
N SER A 30 5.13 0.86 -16.32
CA SER A 30 6.09 0.16 -17.17
C SER A 30 7.51 0.21 -16.60
N LEU A 31 8.14 -0.97 -16.47
CA LEU A 31 9.57 -1.14 -16.18
C LEU A 31 10.23 -2.07 -17.20
N ALA A 32 11.54 -1.89 -17.39
CA ALA A 32 12.35 -2.94 -18.01
C ALA A 32 12.48 -4.14 -17.04
N PRO A 33 12.75 -5.36 -17.53
CA PRO A 33 13.07 -6.48 -16.65
C PRO A 33 14.26 -6.16 -15.73
N GLU A 34 14.22 -6.64 -14.48
CA GLU A 34 15.27 -6.47 -13.47
C GLU A 34 15.67 -5.00 -13.24
N SER A 35 14.66 -4.13 -13.11
CA SER A 35 14.83 -2.69 -12.90
C SER A 35 13.89 -2.14 -11.82
N ASN A 36 14.00 -0.85 -11.58
CA ASN A 36 13.25 -0.13 -10.57
C ASN A 36 13.05 1.32 -10.98
N PHE A 37 11.98 1.92 -10.45
CA PHE A 37 11.74 3.34 -10.56
C PHE A 37 12.52 4.10 -9.49
N PHE A 38 13.50 4.89 -9.93
CA PHE A 38 14.31 5.72 -9.06
C PHE A 38 14.74 7.00 -9.79
N PRO A 39 13.84 8.00 -9.91
CA PRO A 39 14.03 9.16 -10.77
C PRO A 39 15.05 10.19 -10.28
N MET A 40 15.68 9.97 -9.11
CA MET A 40 16.62 10.94 -8.49
C MET A 40 15.99 12.32 -8.24
N ALA A 41 14.68 12.38 -8.01
CA ALA A 41 13.94 13.62 -7.84
C ALA A 41 12.66 13.39 -7.04
N THR A 42 12.31 14.32 -6.15
CA THR A 42 11.04 14.26 -5.42
C THR A 42 9.85 14.34 -6.38
N THR A 43 8.98 13.35 -6.32
CA THR A 43 7.79 13.22 -7.17
C THR A 43 6.72 12.36 -6.49
N THR A 44 5.67 12.03 -7.22
CA THR A 44 4.69 11.00 -6.86
C THR A 44 4.46 10.08 -8.05
N PHE A 45 3.91 8.91 -7.81
CA PHE A 45 3.38 8.04 -8.85
C PHE A 45 2.07 7.41 -8.39
N THR A 46 1.24 7.01 -9.35
CA THR A 46 -0.08 6.42 -9.07
C THR A 46 -0.12 5.02 -9.62
N SER A 47 -0.66 4.08 -8.84
CA SER A 47 -0.97 2.72 -9.29
C SER A 47 -2.36 2.34 -8.79
N GLY A 48 -3.18 1.79 -9.70
CA GLY A 48 -4.59 1.51 -9.44
C GLY A 48 -5.37 2.78 -9.06
N GLY A 49 -5.75 2.90 -7.79
CA GLY A 49 -6.47 4.06 -7.23
C GLY A 49 -5.66 4.88 -6.21
N ALA A 50 -4.37 4.55 -6.03
CA ALA A 50 -3.55 5.02 -4.92
C ALA A 50 -2.35 5.85 -5.44
N THR A 51 -2.05 6.96 -4.76
CA THR A 51 -0.92 7.85 -5.09
C THR A 51 0.15 7.75 -4.00
N TYR A 52 1.36 7.38 -4.42
CA TYR A 52 2.51 7.09 -3.59
C TYR A 52 3.49 8.26 -3.60
N ASN A 53 4.00 8.68 -2.44
CA ASN A 53 5.02 9.71 -2.37
C ASN A 53 6.42 9.14 -2.64
N HIS A 54 7.17 9.80 -3.52
CA HIS A 54 8.59 9.51 -3.73
C HIS A 54 9.37 10.76 -3.35
N THR A 55 9.88 10.82 -2.14
CA THR A 55 10.84 11.87 -1.76
C THR A 55 12.23 11.46 -2.23
N PHE A 56 13.07 12.42 -2.57
CA PHE A 56 14.47 12.15 -2.87
C PHE A 56 15.33 13.13 -2.08
N THR A 57 16.21 12.58 -1.25
CA THR A 57 17.25 13.34 -0.55
C THR A 57 18.61 12.80 -0.94
N ASP A 58 19.45 13.68 -1.50
CA ASP A 58 20.85 13.40 -1.80
C ASP A 58 21.71 13.78 -0.58
N TRP A 59 22.33 12.78 0.04
CA TRP A 59 23.20 12.96 1.20
C TRP A 59 24.70 13.04 0.80
N GLY A 60 24.99 13.10 -0.50
CA GLY A 60 26.35 13.08 -1.05
C GLY A 60 26.86 11.66 -1.27
N ASN A 61 28.01 11.54 -1.98
CA ASN A 61 28.65 10.26 -2.32
C ASN A 61 27.77 9.27 -3.09
N GLY A 62 26.77 9.76 -3.83
CA GLY A 62 25.84 8.92 -4.61
C GLY A 62 24.81 8.18 -3.77
N CYS A 63 24.74 8.43 -2.45
CA CYS A 63 23.75 7.84 -1.55
C CYS A 63 22.51 8.72 -1.46
N CYS A 64 21.35 8.08 -1.57
CA CYS A 64 20.06 8.74 -1.59
C CYS A 64 19.00 7.84 -0.97
N SER A 65 18.10 8.45 -0.21
CA SER A 65 16.94 7.77 0.36
C SER A 65 15.69 8.24 -0.35
N ALA A 66 14.80 7.29 -0.66
CA ALA A 66 13.49 7.61 -1.21
C ALA A 66 12.40 6.77 -0.56
N ASN A 67 11.26 7.39 -0.24
CA ASN A 67 10.11 6.71 0.36
C ASN A 67 9.59 5.58 -0.53
N TRP A 68 8.59 5.83 -1.38
CA TRP A 68 8.08 4.80 -2.27
C TRP A 68 8.88 4.71 -3.56
N VAL A 69 9.16 3.47 -3.96
CA VAL A 69 9.64 3.08 -5.28
C VAL A 69 8.85 1.84 -5.71
N TYR A 70 8.91 1.50 -7.00
CA TYR A 70 8.40 0.22 -7.48
C TYR A 70 9.50 -0.49 -8.28
N SER A 71 9.49 -1.82 -8.25
CA SER A 71 10.54 -2.65 -8.82
C SER A 71 10.02 -3.99 -9.29
N ASN A 72 10.80 -4.65 -10.15
CA ASN A 72 10.64 -6.04 -10.56
C ASN A 72 11.95 -6.83 -10.43
N ARG A 73 12.84 -6.41 -9.51
CA ARG A 73 14.09 -7.13 -9.25
C ARG A 73 13.83 -8.40 -8.45
N THR A 74 14.65 -9.41 -8.66
CA THR A 74 14.41 -10.74 -8.07
C THR A 74 15.56 -11.24 -7.19
N ASP A 75 16.53 -10.37 -6.86
CA ASP A 75 17.72 -10.76 -6.08
C ASP A 75 17.39 -10.91 -4.58
N THR A 76 17.35 -12.15 -4.12
CA THR A 76 17.11 -12.52 -2.72
C THR A 76 18.38 -12.89 -1.95
N THR A 77 19.57 -12.67 -2.54
CA THR A 77 20.83 -13.23 -2.04
C THR A 77 21.92 -12.20 -1.73
N THR A 78 21.92 -11.06 -2.42
CA THR A 78 22.94 -10.03 -2.19
C THR A 78 22.62 -9.25 -0.92
N ALA A 79 23.48 -9.33 0.09
CA ALA A 79 23.37 -8.57 1.34
C ALA A 79 23.78 -7.10 1.15
N GLY A 80 23.23 -6.23 2.00
CA GLY A 80 23.59 -4.81 2.08
C GLY A 80 22.70 -3.86 1.27
N ALA A 81 22.98 -2.56 1.41
CA ALA A 81 22.14 -1.48 0.91
C ALA A 81 22.00 -1.43 -0.62
N ASP A 82 22.93 -2.04 -1.37
CA ASP A 82 22.85 -2.12 -2.84
C ASP A 82 21.66 -2.99 -3.30
N ASN A 83 21.12 -3.85 -2.42
CA ASN A 83 19.95 -4.68 -2.69
C ASN A 83 18.65 -4.16 -2.04
N GLN A 84 18.53 -2.84 -1.89
CA GLN A 84 17.32 -2.18 -1.36
C GLN A 84 16.11 -2.25 -2.31
N PHE A 85 16.30 -2.72 -3.55
CA PHE A 85 15.26 -2.73 -4.59
C PHE A 85 14.63 -4.10 -4.86
N SER A 86 14.90 -5.11 -4.03
CA SER A 86 14.33 -6.46 -4.19
C SER A 86 13.40 -6.81 -3.01
N SER A 87 12.27 -7.46 -3.31
CA SER A 87 11.48 -8.14 -2.27
C SER A 87 12.17 -9.45 -1.88
N TYR A 88 12.08 -9.85 -0.61
CA TYR A 88 12.71 -11.10 -0.18
C TYR A 88 11.96 -12.34 -0.72
N ALA A 89 10.68 -12.19 -1.06
CA ALA A 89 9.90 -13.18 -1.80
C ALA A 89 10.41 -13.41 -3.23
N GLY A 90 11.28 -12.54 -3.77
CA GLY A 90 11.89 -12.69 -5.09
C GLY A 90 10.96 -12.45 -6.28
N SER A 91 9.73 -12.01 -6.04
CA SER A 91 8.75 -11.63 -7.08
C SER A 91 7.66 -10.70 -6.51
N GLY A 92 6.75 -10.24 -7.37
CA GLY A 92 5.49 -9.61 -6.95
C GLY A 92 4.50 -10.62 -6.38
N ALA A 93 3.49 -10.14 -5.64
CA ALA A 93 2.49 -10.97 -4.98
C ALA A 93 1.45 -11.46 -5.99
N GLN A 94 0.97 -12.70 -5.82
CA GLN A 94 -0.09 -13.26 -6.69
C GLN A 94 0.24 -13.19 -8.21
N GLY A 95 1.53 -13.17 -8.57
CA GLY A 95 1.99 -13.11 -9.96
C GLY A 95 2.07 -11.70 -10.56
N SER A 96 1.97 -10.63 -9.75
CA SER A 96 2.30 -9.28 -10.19
C SER A 96 3.72 -9.23 -10.74
N SER A 97 3.91 -8.49 -11.83
CA SER A 97 5.22 -8.31 -12.47
C SER A 97 6.08 -7.30 -11.72
N ASN A 98 5.45 -6.29 -11.12
CA ASN A 98 6.08 -5.30 -10.26
C ASN A 98 5.54 -5.40 -8.83
N TYR A 99 6.20 -4.72 -7.90
CA TYR A 99 5.74 -4.53 -6.53
C TYR A 99 6.28 -3.20 -5.98
N GLY A 100 5.67 -2.71 -4.90
CA GLY A 100 6.10 -1.50 -4.20
C GLY A 100 7.14 -1.81 -3.13
N LEU A 101 8.06 -0.87 -2.93
CA LEU A 101 9.02 -0.87 -1.83
C LEU A 101 8.98 0.49 -1.15
N ALA A 102 9.09 0.48 0.17
CA ALA A 102 9.03 1.68 0.97
C ALA A 102 10.22 1.78 1.90
N PHE A 103 10.91 2.92 1.86
CA PHE A 103 11.82 3.35 2.90
C PHE A 103 11.09 4.23 3.92
N VAL A 104 11.29 3.92 5.20
CA VAL A 104 10.83 4.74 6.32
C VAL A 104 12.00 5.57 6.85
N ASP A 105 11.98 6.89 6.60
CA ASP A 105 12.97 7.80 7.14
C ASP A 105 12.62 8.18 8.59
N SER A 106 13.11 7.37 9.53
CA SER A 106 12.94 7.62 10.96
C SER A 106 13.71 8.84 11.49
N TYR A 107 14.64 9.41 10.71
CA TYR A 107 15.46 10.55 11.13
C TYR A 107 14.80 11.89 10.80
N SER A 108 14.25 12.03 9.60
CA SER A 108 13.58 13.26 9.17
C SER A 108 12.09 13.31 9.54
N GLY A 109 11.51 12.16 9.90
CA GLY A 109 10.06 12.02 10.12
C GLY A 109 9.26 12.00 8.82
N ALA A 110 9.91 11.91 7.66
CA ALA A 110 9.27 11.76 6.36
C ALA A 110 8.86 10.29 6.14
N ASN A 111 7.76 9.88 6.78
CA ASN A 111 7.21 8.55 6.58
C ASN A 111 6.65 8.37 5.15
N PRO A 112 6.76 7.17 4.57
CA PRO A 112 6.08 6.84 3.32
C PRO A 112 4.57 6.95 3.53
N THR A 113 3.90 7.50 2.53
CA THR A 113 2.47 7.78 2.54
C THR A 113 1.83 7.32 1.24
N VAL A 114 0.58 6.91 1.36
CA VAL A 114 -0.29 6.61 0.22
C VAL A 114 -1.52 7.48 0.37
N SER A 115 -1.91 8.21 -0.67
CA SER A 115 -3.07 9.09 -0.67
C SER A 115 -4.07 8.70 -1.74
N PHE A 116 -5.34 9.02 -1.51
CA PHE A 116 -6.44 8.69 -2.40
C PHE A 116 -7.14 9.97 -2.86
N ALA A 117 -7.76 9.93 -4.06
CA ALA A 117 -8.47 11.08 -4.61
C ALA A 117 -9.73 11.47 -3.82
N GLY A 118 -10.25 10.54 -3.01
CA GLY A 118 -11.34 10.72 -2.07
C GLY A 118 -11.33 9.59 -1.04
N PRO A 119 -12.24 9.61 -0.05
CA PRO A 119 -12.28 8.59 0.99
C PRO A 119 -12.48 7.19 0.42
N VAL A 120 -11.69 6.23 0.90
CA VAL A 120 -11.76 4.82 0.55
C VAL A 120 -11.85 3.96 1.80
N THR A 121 -12.40 2.75 1.67
CA THR A 121 -12.12 1.67 2.63
C THR A 121 -10.97 0.83 2.10
N VAL A 122 -10.07 0.41 2.99
CA VAL A 122 -8.93 -0.44 2.64
C VAL A 122 -9.23 -1.86 3.11
N SER A 123 -9.24 -2.83 2.20
CA SER A 123 -9.44 -4.24 2.59
C SER A 123 -8.16 -4.83 3.18
N GLY A 124 -7.02 -4.51 2.56
CA GLY A 124 -5.72 -5.02 2.96
C GLY A 124 -4.69 -4.86 1.86
N ALA A 125 -3.49 -5.35 2.12
CA ALA A 125 -2.43 -5.49 1.14
C ALA A 125 -1.52 -6.68 1.51
N TYR A 126 -0.71 -7.14 0.58
CA TYR A 126 0.36 -8.07 0.86
C TYR A 126 1.61 -7.32 1.29
N PHE A 127 2.29 -7.83 2.31
CA PHE A 127 3.55 -7.29 2.82
C PHE A 127 4.60 -8.41 2.96
N THR A 128 5.86 -8.05 2.75
CA THR A 128 7.02 -8.89 3.04
C THR A 128 8.24 -8.01 3.31
N ASN A 129 9.35 -8.61 3.74
CA ASN A 129 10.62 -7.89 3.87
C ASN A 129 11.21 -7.54 2.51
N THR A 130 12.01 -6.48 2.45
CA THR A 130 12.98 -6.33 1.36
C THR A 130 14.15 -7.28 1.59
N THR A 131 14.87 -7.65 0.52
CA THR A 131 16.04 -8.53 0.67
C THR A 131 17.08 -7.93 1.61
N TYR A 132 17.32 -6.61 1.52
CA TYR A 132 18.26 -5.95 2.42
C TYR A 132 17.84 -6.08 3.90
N ALA A 133 16.58 -5.80 4.24
CA ALA A 133 16.11 -5.91 5.62
C ALA A 133 16.14 -7.37 6.11
N ALA A 134 15.70 -8.32 5.29
CA ALA A 134 15.69 -9.75 5.63
C ALA A 134 17.11 -10.28 5.90
N LEU A 135 18.06 -10.04 4.99
CA LEU A 135 19.43 -10.50 5.16
C LEU A 135 20.15 -9.82 6.32
N SER A 136 19.88 -8.54 6.57
CA SER A 136 20.37 -7.84 7.76
C SER A 136 19.89 -8.52 9.05
N MET A 137 18.61 -8.90 9.13
CA MET A 137 18.09 -9.65 10.28
C MET A 137 18.65 -11.08 10.38
N LEU A 138 18.86 -11.77 9.25
CA LEU A 138 19.34 -13.16 9.21
C LEU A 138 20.84 -13.31 9.50
N GLU A 139 21.65 -12.38 9.01
CA GLU A 139 23.11 -12.51 8.97
C GLU A 139 23.83 -11.43 9.78
N GLY A 140 23.13 -10.34 10.09
CA GLY A 140 23.72 -9.10 10.56
C GLY A 140 24.35 -8.28 9.43
N ASP A 141 24.70 -7.03 9.72
CA ASP A 141 25.45 -6.16 8.82
C ASP A 141 26.36 -5.18 9.59
N GLN A 142 26.90 -4.17 8.89
CA GLN A 142 27.81 -3.17 9.48
C GLN A 142 27.18 -2.32 10.60
N PHE A 143 25.85 -2.27 10.68
CA PHE A 143 25.08 -1.53 11.69
C PHE A 143 24.33 -2.49 12.62
N ALA A 144 23.64 -3.49 12.08
CA ALA A 144 22.95 -4.57 12.78
C ALA A 144 23.92 -5.75 13.02
N ILE A 145 24.94 -5.56 13.86
CA ILE A 145 26.10 -6.48 13.93
C ILE A 145 25.73 -7.93 14.26
N TYR A 146 24.63 -8.16 14.99
CA TYR A 146 24.18 -9.49 15.35
C TYR A 146 22.87 -9.84 14.66
N PRO A 147 22.74 -11.05 14.08
CA PRO A 147 21.47 -11.52 13.53
C PRO A 147 20.41 -11.60 14.64
N PHE A 148 19.14 -11.55 14.24
CA PHE A 148 18.00 -11.75 15.13
C PHE A 148 18.09 -13.10 15.83
N GLY A 149 17.73 -13.14 17.11
CA GLY A 149 17.96 -14.31 17.96
C GLY A 149 19.38 -14.37 18.54
N GLY A 150 20.33 -13.57 18.05
CA GLY A 150 21.72 -13.61 18.52
C GLY A 150 22.43 -14.91 18.15
N SER A 151 23.54 -15.20 18.84
CA SER A 151 24.38 -16.37 18.48
C SER A 151 23.79 -17.71 18.89
N ASP A 152 22.87 -17.73 19.85
CA ASP A 152 22.21 -18.91 20.40
C ASP A 152 20.73 -19.03 19.98
N GLY A 153 20.18 -18.01 19.32
CA GLY A 153 18.78 -17.96 18.90
C GLY A 153 17.81 -17.45 19.98
N ASP A 154 18.29 -17.21 21.21
CA ASP A 154 17.43 -16.90 22.36
C ASP A 154 17.19 -15.39 22.57
N ARG A 155 17.84 -14.53 21.78
CA ARG A 155 17.67 -13.07 21.94
C ARG A 155 16.29 -12.66 21.40
N PRO A 156 15.42 -12.06 22.25
CA PRO A 156 14.09 -11.67 21.81
C PRO A 156 14.15 -10.45 20.87
N ASP A 157 14.16 -10.72 19.58
CA ASP A 157 14.17 -9.71 18.53
C ASP A 157 12.84 -9.62 17.78
N TRP A 158 12.56 -8.48 17.16
CA TRP A 158 11.36 -8.30 16.34
C TRP A 158 11.53 -7.11 15.41
N PHE A 159 10.82 -7.14 14.28
CA PHE A 159 10.72 -6.04 13.33
C PHE A 159 9.26 -5.81 12.98
N LYS A 160 8.75 -4.60 13.21
CA LYS A 160 7.32 -4.29 13.17
C LYS A 160 7.03 -3.14 12.22
N LEU A 161 6.10 -3.38 11.32
CA LEU A 161 5.43 -2.40 10.47
C LEU A 161 4.13 -1.95 11.15
N THR A 162 3.95 -0.64 11.29
CA THR A 162 2.69 -0.04 11.74
C THR A 162 2.08 0.73 10.57
N ILE A 163 0.86 0.34 10.19
CA ILE A 163 0.05 0.94 9.12
C ILE A 163 -1.06 1.77 9.76
N GLU A 164 -1.08 3.07 9.49
CA GLU A 164 -2.04 4.01 10.06
C GLU A 164 -2.94 4.58 8.98
N GLY A 165 -4.24 4.67 9.28
CA GLY A 165 -5.23 5.28 8.41
C GLY A 165 -5.60 6.69 8.87
N TRP A 166 -5.68 7.63 7.94
CA TRP A 166 -5.99 9.04 8.23
C TRP A 166 -7.17 9.51 7.39
N ASP A 167 -8.06 10.30 7.98
CA ASP A 167 -9.16 10.92 7.25
C ASP A 167 -8.75 12.22 6.53
N ALA A 168 -9.68 12.84 5.80
CA ALA A 168 -9.43 14.09 5.08
C ALA A 168 -9.11 15.29 6.02
N GLY A 169 -9.45 15.18 7.30
CA GLY A 169 -9.13 16.16 8.34
C GLY A 169 -7.79 15.91 9.03
N ASN A 170 -7.01 14.94 8.54
CA ASN A 170 -5.74 14.51 9.13
C ASN A 170 -5.91 13.97 10.57
N ALA A 171 -7.06 13.36 10.86
CA ALA A 171 -7.29 12.62 12.10
C ALA A 171 -7.05 11.13 11.89
N LEU A 172 -6.41 10.49 12.88
CA LEU A 172 -6.18 9.05 12.88
C LEU A 172 -7.53 8.31 13.01
N THR A 173 -7.76 7.37 12.11
CA THR A 173 -9.00 6.58 12.03
C THR A 173 -8.81 5.16 12.56
N GLY A 174 -7.60 4.62 12.42
CA GLY A 174 -7.20 3.32 12.94
C GLY A 174 -5.73 3.06 12.70
N SER A 175 -5.23 1.97 13.29
CA SER A 175 -3.85 1.52 13.15
C SER A 175 -3.81 -0.01 13.20
N VAL A 176 -2.95 -0.61 12.39
CA VAL A 176 -2.70 -2.05 12.32
C VAL A 176 -1.20 -2.30 12.43
N ASP A 177 -0.81 -3.17 13.35
CA ASP A 177 0.56 -3.63 13.52
C ASP A 177 0.75 -4.98 12.81
N PHE A 178 1.85 -5.11 12.08
CA PHE A 178 2.29 -6.35 11.44
C PHE A 178 3.77 -6.60 11.74
N TYR A 179 4.09 -7.79 12.24
CA TYR A 179 5.47 -8.18 12.50
C TYR A 179 6.08 -8.80 11.24
N LEU A 180 7.07 -8.12 10.69
CA LEU A 180 7.92 -8.60 9.59
C LEU A 180 8.97 -9.60 10.07
N ALA A 181 9.24 -9.63 11.37
CA ALA A 181 9.99 -10.68 12.05
C ALA A 181 9.61 -10.71 13.54
N ASP A 182 9.63 -11.89 14.15
CA ASP A 182 9.37 -12.06 15.58
C ASP A 182 10.12 -13.29 16.13
N TYR A 183 11.05 -13.04 17.05
CA TYR A 183 11.92 -14.00 17.75
C TYR A 183 11.63 -13.99 19.27
N ARG A 184 10.44 -13.54 19.68
CA ARG A 184 10.09 -13.42 21.10
C ARG A 184 9.46 -14.69 21.67
N PHE A 185 9.41 -15.77 20.89
CA PHE A 185 8.79 -17.01 21.32
C PHE A 185 9.68 -17.73 22.33
N ALA A 186 9.06 -18.48 23.25
CA ALA A 186 9.81 -19.33 24.18
C ALA A 186 10.34 -20.61 23.53
N ASP A 187 9.78 -20.96 22.37
CA ASP A 187 10.23 -22.05 21.51
C ASP A 187 10.73 -21.43 20.21
N ASN A 188 12.04 -21.36 20.05
CA ASN A 188 12.69 -20.68 18.91
C ASN A 188 12.36 -21.35 17.56
N SER A 189 11.76 -22.54 17.54
CA SER A 189 11.25 -23.12 16.29
C SER A 189 10.02 -22.38 15.73
N LEU A 190 9.44 -21.47 16.51
CA LEU A 190 8.37 -20.56 16.10
C LEU A 190 8.88 -19.20 15.63
N ASP A 191 10.17 -18.93 15.79
CA ASP A 191 10.77 -17.68 15.34
C ASP A 191 10.71 -17.58 13.81
N TYR A 192 10.45 -16.37 13.32
CA TYR A 192 10.31 -16.17 11.89
C TYR A 192 10.78 -14.80 11.42
N ILE A 193 11.18 -14.79 10.15
CA ILE A 193 11.25 -13.61 9.30
C ILE A 193 10.25 -13.85 8.16
N VAL A 194 9.44 -12.85 7.84
CA VAL A 194 8.51 -12.92 6.72
C VAL A 194 9.32 -12.91 5.42
N ASP A 195 9.37 -14.05 4.75
CA ASP A 195 10.05 -14.27 3.47
C ASP A 195 9.09 -14.44 2.29
N GLU A 196 7.82 -14.70 2.58
CA GLU A 196 6.75 -14.80 1.60
C GLU A 196 5.74 -13.65 1.72
N TRP A 197 4.97 -13.41 0.67
CA TRP A 197 3.92 -12.40 0.67
C TRP A 197 2.79 -12.74 1.66
N THR A 198 2.63 -11.93 2.70
CA THR A 198 1.61 -12.12 3.73
C THR A 198 0.50 -11.08 3.60
N TRP A 199 -0.75 -11.55 3.46
CA TRP A 199 -1.90 -10.65 3.46
C TRP A 199 -2.16 -10.09 4.85
N VAL A 200 -2.24 -8.77 4.96
CA VAL A 200 -2.62 -8.07 6.19
C VAL A 200 -3.98 -7.41 5.98
N ASP A 201 -4.95 -7.76 6.82
CA ASP A 201 -6.27 -7.15 6.84
C ASP A 201 -6.19 -5.73 7.43
N LEU A 202 -6.61 -4.75 6.64
CA LEU A 202 -6.62 -3.32 7.00
C LEU A 202 -8.04 -2.75 7.12
N SER A 203 -9.06 -3.61 7.10
CA SER A 203 -10.47 -3.19 7.18
C SER A 203 -10.82 -2.46 8.48
N SER A 204 -10.05 -2.71 9.55
CA SER A 204 -10.20 -2.02 10.84
C SER A 204 -9.79 -0.54 10.81
N LEU A 205 -9.12 -0.07 9.75
CA LEU A 205 -8.77 1.35 9.57
C LEU A 205 -10.00 2.23 9.30
N GLY A 206 -11.12 1.65 8.86
CA GLY A 206 -12.32 2.41 8.50
C GLY A 206 -12.18 3.14 7.17
N ALA A 207 -12.84 4.30 7.05
CA ALA A 207 -12.77 5.14 5.86
C ALA A 207 -11.58 6.12 5.97
N VAL A 208 -10.67 6.07 5.01
CA VAL A 208 -9.41 6.81 5.01
C VAL A 208 -9.24 7.63 3.73
N SER A 209 -8.52 8.73 3.83
CA SER A 209 -8.03 9.54 2.70
C SER A 209 -6.54 9.32 2.43
N SER A 210 -5.80 8.83 3.43
CA SER A 210 -4.41 8.42 3.28
C SER A 210 -4.01 7.33 4.27
N LEU A 211 -2.90 6.66 3.95
CA LEU A 211 -2.16 5.75 4.81
C LEU A 211 -0.78 6.34 5.10
N SER A 212 -0.27 6.13 6.31
CA SER A 212 1.15 6.30 6.63
C SER A 212 1.72 5.01 7.20
N PHE A 213 3.02 4.82 7.02
CA PHE A 213 3.71 3.61 7.45
C PHE A 213 4.92 3.98 8.29
N SER A 214 5.14 3.25 9.37
CA SER A 214 6.32 3.38 10.21
C SER A 214 6.91 2.02 10.54
N LEU A 215 8.21 1.98 10.78
CA LEU A 215 8.95 0.77 11.14
C LEU A 215 9.64 0.95 12.49
N ASN A 216 9.56 -0.08 13.31
CA ASN A 216 10.33 -0.20 14.55
C ASN A 216 10.96 -1.58 14.66
N SER A 217 12.07 -1.67 15.38
CA SER A 217 12.81 -2.91 15.62
C SER A 217 13.24 -2.99 17.09
N SER A 218 13.51 -4.21 17.57
CA SER A 218 14.26 -4.44 18.81
C SER A 218 15.74 -4.03 18.67
N ASP A 219 16.29 -4.13 17.47
CA ASP A 219 17.68 -3.81 17.17
C ASP A 219 17.85 -2.30 16.98
N VAL A 220 18.15 -1.63 18.11
CA VAL A 220 18.31 -0.19 18.23
C VAL A 220 19.70 0.15 18.77
N GLY A 221 20.39 1.04 18.08
CA GLY A 221 21.67 1.63 18.49
C GLY A 221 21.50 3.05 19.04
N GLN A 222 22.63 3.73 19.26
CA GLN A 222 22.66 5.11 19.75
C GLN A 222 21.90 6.09 18.83
N PHE A 223 21.87 5.80 17.53
CA PHE A 223 21.29 6.68 16.52
C PHE A 223 19.89 6.25 16.06
N GLY A 224 19.26 5.29 16.73
CA GLY A 224 17.95 4.76 16.34
C GLY A 224 18.03 3.32 15.85
N MET A 225 17.07 2.91 15.02
CA MET A 225 16.98 1.57 14.50
C MET A 225 18.20 1.22 13.64
N ASN A 226 18.87 0.10 13.93
CA ASN A 226 19.98 -0.39 13.11
C ASN A 226 19.45 -1.23 11.94
N THR A 227 18.37 -1.98 12.16
CA THR A 227 17.69 -2.75 11.11
C THR A 227 17.31 -1.83 9.94
N PRO A 228 17.60 -2.21 8.68
CA PRO A 228 17.23 -1.42 7.52
C PRO A 228 15.73 -1.10 7.49
N ALA A 229 15.39 0.18 7.45
CA ALA A 229 14.01 0.67 7.51
C ALA A 229 13.24 0.52 6.19
N TYR A 230 13.23 -0.69 5.63
CA TYR A 230 12.61 -1.01 4.34
C TYR A 230 11.59 -2.13 4.47
N PHE A 231 10.48 -2.02 3.74
CA PHE A 231 9.52 -3.11 3.56
C PHE A 231 9.00 -3.14 2.11
N ALA A 232 8.45 -4.28 1.70
CA ALA A 232 7.79 -4.45 0.42
C ALA A 232 6.26 -4.54 0.60
N MET A 233 5.51 -4.00 -0.35
CA MET A 233 4.05 -4.03 -0.38
C MET A 233 3.56 -4.31 -1.79
N ASP A 234 2.50 -5.10 -1.92
CA ASP A 234 1.83 -5.32 -3.19
C ASP A 234 0.32 -5.54 -3.02
N ASN A 235 -0.43 -5.40 -4.11
CA ASN A 235 -1.87 -5.62 -4.22
C ASN A 235 -2.69 -4.88 -3.13
N LEU A 236 -2.43 -3.59 -2.92
CA LEU A 236 -3.23 -2.76 -2.03
C LEU A 236 -4.65 -2.63 -2.57
N ALA A 237 -5.62 -3.24 -1.87
CA ALA A 237 -7.01 -3.31 -2.30
C ALA A 237 -7.88 -2.27 -1.59
N VAL A 238 -8.45 -1.34 -2.37
CA VAL A 238 -9.29 -0.25 -1.86
C VAL A 238 -10.62 -0.17 -2.59
N ALA A 239 -11.65 0.32 -1.91
CA ALA A 239 -12.95 0.61 -2.51
C ALA A 239 -13.38 2.04 -2.19
N ALA A 240 -13.87 2.78 -3.19
CA ALA A 240 -14.34 4.14 -2.97
C ALA A 240 -15.56 4.17 -2.04
N VAL A 241 -15.58 5.12 -1.10
CA VAL A 241 -16.75 5.38 -0.26
C VAL A 241 -17.72 6.28 -1.04
N PRO A 242 -18.97 5.84 -1.34
CA PRO A 242 -19.91 6.66 -2.07
C PRO A 242 -20.29 7.91 -1.29
N GLU A 243 -20.14 9.08 -1.91
CA GLU A 243 -20.53 10.36 -1.30
C GLU A 243 -22.06 10.42 -1.07
N PRO A 244 -22.56 11.05 0.00
CA PRO A 244 -23.99 11.13 0.30
C PRO A 244 -24.83 11.71 -0.86
N SER A 245 -24.26 12.63 -1.64
CA SER A 245 -24.90 13.21 -2.82
C SER A 245 -25.05 12.21 -3.97
N GLN A 246 -24.11 11.29 -4.15
CA GLN A 246 -24.20 10.24 -5.15
C GLN A 246 -25.30 9.24 -4.80
N VAL A 247 -25.43 8.90 -3.51
CA VAL A 247 -26.53 8.07 -2.99
C VAL A 247 -27.87 8.78 -3.19
N ALA A 248 -27.96 10.06 -2.83
CA ALA A 248 -29.18 10.85 -3.01
C ALA A 248 -29.59 10.96 -4.49
N MET A 249 -28.63 11.17 -5.40
CA MET A 249 -28.88 11.23 -6.84
C MET A 249 -29.33 9.88 -7.41
N PHE A 250 -28.72 8.78 -6.95
CA PHE A 250 -29.12 7.43 -7.33
C PHE A 250 -30.57 7.14 -6.88
N LEU A 251 -30.89 7.45 -5.62
CA LEU A 251 -32.25 7.30 -5.07
C LEU A 251 -33.26 8.19 -5.79
N ALA A 252 -32.89 9.43 -6.12
CA ALA A 252 -33.74 10.33 -6.90
C ALA A 252 -33.99 9.79 -8.31
N GLY A 253 -32.97 9.24 -8.97
CA GLY A 253 -33.09 8.57 -10.28
C GLY A 253 -34.06 7.39 -10.24
N LEU A 254 -33.93 6.51 -9.25
CA LEU A 254 -34.86 5.39 -9.03
C LEU A 254 -36.29 5.90 -8.78
N GLY A 255 -36.46 6.96 -8.01
CA GLY A 255 -37.76 7.59 -7.76
C GLY A 255 -38.43 8.11 -9.03
N VAL A 256 -37.68 8.77 -9.92
CA VAL A 256 -38.19 9.26 -11.22
C VAL A 256 -38.60 8.11 -12.13
N LEU A 257 -37.80 7.04 -12.22
CA LEU A 257 -38.11 5.84 -13.01
C LEU A 257 -39.37 5.14 -12.49
N GLY A 258 -39.50 4.99 -11.16
CA GLY A 258 -40.69 4.42 -10.53
C GLY A 258 -41.97 5.23 -10.81
N MET A 259 -41.88 6.57 -10.74
CA MET A 259 -43.02 7.44 -11.08
C MET A 259 -43.41 7.36 -12.56
N ALA A 260 -42.43 7.28 -13.46
CA ALA A 260 -42.68 7.13 -14.90
C ALA A 260 -43.33 5.78 -15.24
N ALA A 261 -42.85 4.69 -14.65
CA ALA A 261 -43.43 3.35 -14.82
C ALA A 261 -44.88 3.28 -14.31
N ARG A 262 -45.15 3.85 -13.12
CA ARG A 262 -46.49 3.89 -12.53
C ARG A 262 -47.47 4.74 -13.36
N ARG A 263 -47.01 5.84 -13.97
CA ARG A 263 -47.82 6.62 -14.89
C ARG A 263 -48.16 5.83 -16.15
N ARG A 264 -47.20 5.11 -16.75
CA ARG A 264 -47.44 4.25 -17.93
C ARG A 264 -48.45 3.14 -17.66
N GLN A 265 -48.41 2.51 -16.49
CA GLN A 265 -49.40 1.49 -16.10
C GLN A 265 -50.81 2.06 -15.95
N LYS A 266 -50.95 3.29 -15.44
CA LYS A 266 -52.26 3.96 -15.32
C LYS A 266 -52.86 4.41 -16.65
N THR A 267 -52.05 4.66 -17.67
CA THR A 267 -52.54 5.04 -19.01
C THR A 267 -52.84 3.82 -19.90
N ALA A 268 -52.42 2.62 -19.49
CA ALA A 268 -52.65 1.36 -20.20
C ALA A 268 -53.84 0.56 -19.67
N ALA A 269 -54.51 1.05 -18.63
CA ALA A 269 -55.77 0.55 -18.08
C ALA A 269 -56.91 1.50 -18.44
#